data_AF-A0A928JH49-F1
#
_entry.id   AF-A0A928JH49-F1
#
_cell.length_a   1.000
_cell.length_b   1.000
_cell.length_c   1.000
_cell.angle_alpha   90.00
_cell.angle_beta   90.00
_cell.angle_gamma   90.00
#
_symmetry.space_group_name_H-M   'P 1'
#
loop_
_entity.id
_entity.type
_entity.pdbx_description
1 polymer ?
#
loop_
_entity_poly.entity_id
_entity_poly.type
_entity_poly.pdbx_seq_one_letter_code
_entity_poly.pdbx_strand_id
1 'polypeptide(L)'
;MDTVRAAVMSADGSMDIVAGLSIMMPIMAREGLFYNLLGDKIQYMDFEKPWWPANMIEEMAIKDRLYFASGEASLGVIKGAICIFFNNGLIADYDLENPYDLVFSGEWTIDKWNEMASGVYTDTNGNGIEDNDDTVGFFIQNENQAPNFFSAAGILLAERNEDGSPELKCKTERFVNFMERIVSYMKQPGFTSGRDDEDVFSDMFNTGRALFATGEFGNLEKCGRSNLSSA
;
A
#
# COMPACT_ATOMS: atom_id res chain seq x y z
N MET A 1 -8.33 -19.29 -3.61
CA MET A 1 -7.38 -20.37 -3.25
C MET A 1 -7.97 -21.75 -3.53
N ASP A 2 -9.21 -22.03 -3.11
CA ASP A 2 -9.83 -23.35 -3.30
C ASP A 2 -9.92 -23.80 -4.76
N THR A 3 -10.21 -22.88 -5.69
CA THR A 3 -10.23 -23.18 -7.12
C THR A 3 -8.87 -23.66 -7.64
N VAL A 4 -7.78 -22.99 -7.23
CA VAL A 4 -6.41 -23.37 -7.62
C VAL A 4 -6.06 -24.74 -7.03
N ARG A 5 -6.40 -24.96 -5.75
CA ARG A 5 -6.16 -26.24 -5.07
C ARG A 5 -6.91 -27.38 -5.76
N ALA A 6 -8.17 -27.17 -6.13
CA ALA A 6 -8.97 -28.15 -6.83
C ALA A 6 -8.36 -28.54 -8.18
N ALA A 7 -7.95 -27.56 -8.99
CA ALA A 7 -7.32 -27.78 -10.30
C ALA A 7 -6.01 -28.59 -10.22
N VAL A 8 -5.17 -28.29 -9.23
CA VAL A 8 -3.92 -29.04 -9.00
C VAL A 8 -4.21 -30.47 -8.54
N MET A 9 -5.16 -30.66 -7.62
CA MET A 9 -5.51 -31.98 -7.09
C MET A 9 -6.21 -32.88 -8.11
N SER A 10 -7.02 -32.31 -9.01
CA SER A 10 -7.67 -33.04 -10.10
C SER A 10 -6.73 -33.34 -11.27
N ALA A 11 -5.58 -32.66 -11.34
CA ALA A 11 -4.67 -32.66 -12.49
C ALA A 11 -5.41 -32.35 -13.81
N ASP A 12 -6.44 -31.50 -13.76
CA ASP A 12 -7.32 -31.25 -14.90
C ASP A 12 -6.73 -30.31 -15.96
N GLY A 13 -5.60 -29.66 -15.66
CA GLY A 13 -4.93 -28.76 -16.60
C GLY A 13 -5.72 -27.48 -16.91
N SER A 14 -6.68 -27.10 -16.06
CA SER A 14 -7.52 -25.93 -16.28
C SER A 14 -6.83 -24.59 -16.00
N MET A 15 -5.64 -24.61 -15.37
CA MET A 15 -4.89 -23.42 -14.98
C MET A 15 -3.40 -23.57 -15.25
N ASP A 16 -2.85 -22.66 -16.09
CA ASP A 16 -1.41 -22.54 -16.32
C ASP A 16 -0.77 -21.42 -15.48
N ILE A 17 -1.51 -20.31 -15.27
CA ILE A 17 -1.03 -19.10 -14.58
C ILE A 17 -2.10 -18.63 -13.59
N VAL A 18 -1.67 -18.27 -12.39
CA VAL A 18 -2.50 -17.66 -11.35
C VAL A 18 -1.97 -16.25 -11.07
N ALA A 19 -2.85 -15.25 -11.20
CA ALA A 19 -2.57 -13.87 -10.80
C ALA A 19 -3.43 -13.51 -9.59
N GLY A 20 -2.85 -12.79 -8.62
CA GLY A 20 -3.57 -12.35 -7.44
C GLY A 20 -2.69 -11.58 -6.46
N LEU A 21 -3.25 -11.27 -5.29
CA LEU A 21 -2.57 -10.52 -4.24
C LEU A 21 -1.28 -11.21 -3.79
N SER A 22 -0.18 -10.45 -3.71
CA SER A 22 1.16 -10.95 -3.37
C SER A 22 1.19 -11.66 -2.01
N ILE A 23 0.40 -11.22 -1.03
CA ILE A 23 0.31 -11.85 0.29
C ILE A 23 -0.29 -13.27 0.26
N MET A 24 -1.10 -13.60 -0.76
CA MET A 24 -1.72 -14.92 -0.92
C MET A 24 -0.80 -15.91 -1.63
N MET A 25 0.12 -15.44 -2.46
CA MET A 25 1.00 -16.30 -3.26
C MET A 25 1.95 -17.18 -2.42
N PRO A 26 2.61 -16.68 -1.36
CA PRO A 26 3.43 -17.50 -0.47
C PRO A 26 2.66 -18.64 0.21
N ILE A 27 1.39 -18.42 0.56
CA ILE A 27 0.55 -19.44 1.21
C ILE A 27 0.35 -20.63 0.26
N MET A 28 -0.03 -20.33 -0.99
CA MET A 28 -0.21 -21.35 -2.02
C MET A 28 1.11 -22.01 -2.44
N ALA A 29 2.21 -21.25 -2.49
CA ALA A 29 3.55 -21.79 -2.75
C ALA A 29 3.95 -22.83 -1.68
N ARG A 30 3.69 -22.54 -0.40
CA ARG A 30 3.96 -23.47 0.72
C ARG A 30 3.11 -24.74 0.63
N GLU A 31 1.89 -24.65 0.09
CA GLU A 31 1.03 -25.81 -0.17
C GLU A 31 1.51 -26.67 -1.35
N GLY A 32 2.57 -26.27 -2.06
CA GLY A 32 3.11 -27.00 -3.20
C GLY A 32 2.29 -26.82 -4.48
N LEU A 33 1.45 -25.77 -4.55
CA LEU A 33 0.57 -25.53 -5.69
C LEU A 33 1.28 -24.86 -6.87
N PHE A 34 2.50 -24.36 -6.70
CA PHE A 34 3.25 -23.64 -7.73
C PHE A 34 4.56 -24.34 -8.08
N TYR A 35 4.96 -24.22 -9.34
CA TYR A 35 6.29 -24.61 -9.78
C TYR A 35 7.36 -23.64 -9.27
N ASN A 36 8.57 -24.17 -9.01
CA ASN A 36 9.74 -23.31 -8.87
C ASN A 36 10.09 -22.72 -10.24
N LEU A 37 9.97 -21.41 -10.38
CA LEU A 37 10.25 -20.65 -11.60
C LEU A 37 11.74 -20.63 -11.96
N LEU A 38 12.63 -20.91 -11.00
CA LEU A 38 14.07 -21.11 -11.22
C LEU A 38 14.44 -22.58 -11.48
N GLY A 39 13.46 -23.49 -11.48
CA GLY A 39 13.70 -24.92 -11.66
C GLY A 39 13.61 -25.38 -13.11
N ASP A 40 14.13 -26.58 -13.38
CA ASP A 40 14.25 -27.16 -14.73
C ASP A 40 12.95 -27.27 -15.53
N LYS A 41 11.79 -27.23 -14.86
CA LYS A 41 10.47 -27.30 -15.50
C LYS A 41 10.07 -25.99 -16.19
N ILE A 42 10.68 -24.87 -15.82
CA ILE A 42 10.38 -23.53 -16.37
C ILE A 42 11.66 -22.98 -16.99
N GLN A 43 11.80 -23.10 -18.32
CA GLN A 43 13.06 -22.83 -19.02
C GLN A 43 13.11 -21.50 -19.77
N TYR A 44 11.97 -20.83 -19.92
CA TYR A 44 11.83 -19.65 -20.78
C TYR A 44 11.75 -18.32 -20.01
N MET A 45 11.88 -18.38 -18.67
CA MET A 45 11.86 -17.22 -17.81
C MET A 45 13.30 -16.76 -17.55
N ASP A 46 13.63 -15.58 -18.07
CA ASP A 46 14.91 -14.92 -17.82
C ASP A 46 14.69 -13.74 -16.87
N PHE A 47 15.04 -13.92 -15.60
CA PHE A 47 14.88 -12.94 -14.53
C PHE A 47 16.00 -11.88 -14.48
N GLU A 48 17.00 -11.96 -15.36
CA GLU A 48 18.02 -10.90 -15.50
C GLU A 48 17.53 -9.74 -16.39
N LYS A 49 16.39 -9.92 -17.06
CA LYS A 49 15.82 -8.92 -17.95
C LYS A 49 15.23 -7.74 -17.17
N PRO A 50 15.32 -6.50 -17.69
CA PRO A 50 14.98 -5.29 -16.95
C PRO A 50 13.52 -5.17 -16.54
N TRP A 51 12.61 -5.88 -17.22
CA TRP A 51 11.18 -5.91 -16.87
C TRP A 51 10.87 -6.73 -15.61
N TRP A 52 11.87 -7.42 -15.05
CA TRP A 52 11.82 -8.04 -13.73
C TRP A 52 12.64 -7.19 -12.75
N PRO A 53 11.99 -6.46 -11.82
CA PRO A 53 12.71 -5.68 -10.83
C PRO A 53 13.62 -6.59 -9.98
N ALA A 54 14.94 -6.43 -10.12
CA ALA A 54 15.92 -7.34 -9.53
C ALA A 54 15.77 -7.45 -8.00
N ASN A 55 15.53 -6.31 -7.33
CA ASN A 55 15.24 -6.26 -5.90
C ASN A 55 14.00 -7.08 -5.51
N MET A 56 12.95 -7.05 -6.33
CA MET A 56 11.74 -7.82 -6.08
C MET A 56 12.02 -9.32 -6.19
N ILE A 57 12.74 -9.73 -7.25
CA ILE A 57 13.13 -11.12 -7.46
C ILE A 57 14.00 -11.63 -6.30
N GLU A 58 15.00 -10.85 -5.89
CA GLU A 58 15.88 -11.16 -4.76
C GLU A 58 15.09 -11.33 -3.46
N GLU A 59 14.19 -10.39 -3.14
CA GLU A 59 13.38 -10.46 -1.91
C GLU A 59 12.37 -11.62 -1.91
N MET A 60 11.81 -11.98 -3.07
CA MET A 60 10.82 -13.07 -3.16
C MET A 60 11.45 -14.47 -3.21
N ALA A 61 12.70 -14.60 -3.66
CA ALA A 61 13.37 -15.89 -3.75
C ALA A 61 13.78 -16.39 -2.34
N ILE A 62 13.51 -17.63 -1.97
CA ILE A 62 13.94 -18.21 -0.68
C ILE A 62 14.76 -19.46 -0.96
N LYS A 63 16.02 -19.49 -0.49
CA LYS A 63 16.97 -20.60 -0.72
C LYS A 63 17.03 -21.03 -2.20
N ASP A 64 17.27 -20.05 -3.08
CA ASP A 64 17.36 -20.21 -4.54
C ASP A 64 16.09 -20.75 -5.22
N ARG A 65 14.93 -20.53 -4.60
CA ARG A 65 13.62 -20.93 -5.14
C ARG A 65 12.69 -19.74 -5.23
N LEU A 66 12.04 -19.59 -6.37
CA LEU A 66 11.08 -18.54 -6.66
C LEU A 66 9.78 -19.18 -7.13
N TYR A 67 8.66 -18.87 -6.49
CA TYR A 67 7.38 -19.53 -6.78
C TYR A 67 6.32 -18.61 -7.40
N PHE A 68 6.57 -17.31 -7.35
CA PHE A 68 5.74 -16.27 -7.95
C PHE A 68 6.64 -15.07 -8.25
N ALA A 69 6.26 -14.28 -9.25
CA ALA A 69 7.00 -13.10 -9.65
C ALA A 69 6.03 -12.04 -10.18
N SER A 70 6.44 -10.78 -10.11
CA SER A 70 5.76 -9.67 -10.78
C SER A 70 6.79 -8.76 -11.43
N GLY A 71 6.34 -7.97 -12.40
CA GLY A 71 7.19 -7.10 -13.22
C GLY A 71 6.33 -6.23 -14.13
N GLU A 72 6.92 -5.69 -15.19
CA GLU A 72 6.25 -4.75 -16.09
C GLU A 72 5.03 -5.35 -16.82
N ALA A 73 4.96 -6.67 -16.94
CA ALA A 73 3.78 -7.35 -17.48
C ALA A 73 2.52 -7.21 -16.61
N SER A 74 2.67 -6.81 -15.34
CA SER A 74 1.57 -6.61 -14.40
C SER A 74 1.41 -5.14 -14.06
N LEU A 75 0.36 -4.53 -14.63
CA LEU A 75 -0.08 -3.19 -14.20
C LEU A 75 -0.50 -3.16 -12.72
N GLY A 76 -0.79 -4.31 -12.11
CA GLY A 76 -1.20 -4.42 -10.72
C GLY A 76 -0.17 -3.90 -9.72
N VAL A 77 1.13 -3.99 -10.04
CA VAL A 77 2.20 -3.46 -9.17
C VAL A 77 2.11 -1.94 -9.05
N ILE A 78 1.93 -1.26 -10.19
CA ILE A 78 1.83 0.20 -10.22
C ILE A 78 0.47 0.62 -9.70
N LYS A 79 -0.62 0.01 -10.18
CA LYS A 79 -1.98 0.37 -9.77
C LYS A 79 -2.21 0.17 -8.27
N GLY A 80 -1.69 -0.91 -7.69
CA GLY A 80 -1.78 -1.20 -6.26
C GLY A 80 -0.71 -0.53 -5.39
N ALA A 81 0.17 0.29 -5.96
CA ALA A 81 1.13 1.05 -5.17
C ALA A 81 0.38 2.00 -4.24
N ILE A 82 0.69 1.98 -2.94
CA ILE A 82 0.02 2.84 -1.97
C ILE A 82 0.69 4.21 -1.96
N CYS A 83 -0.12 5.25 -2.02
CA CYS A 83 0.27 6.65 -2.06
C CYS A 83 -0.41 7.42 -0.93
N ILE A 84 0.18 8.57 -0.57
CA ILE A 84 -0.50 9.63 0.17
C ILE A 84 -0.88 10.71 -0.84
N PHE A 85 -2.17 10.93 -1.00
CA PHE A 85 -2.74 12.02 -1.80
C PHE A 85 -2.95 13.25 -0.92
N PHE A 86 -2.92 14.43 -1.52
CA PHE A 86 -3.20 15.68 -0.81
C PHE A 86 -4.09 16.63 -1.62
N ASN A 87 -4.94 17.38 -0.92
CA ASN A 87 -5.88 18.31 -1.54
C ASN A 87 -5.29 19.72 -1.63
N ASN A 88 -5.03 20.21 -2.85
CA ASN A 88 -4.47 21.54 -3.08
C ASN A 88 -5.35 22.69 -2.55
N GLY A 89 -6.67 22.53 -2.57
CA GLY A 89 -7.60 23.53 -2.02
C GLY A 89 -7.44 23.66 -0.52
N LEU A 90 -7.47 22.54 0.20
CA LEU A 90 -7.27 22.53 1.65
C LEU A 90 -5.85 22.97 2.06
N ILE A 91 -4.81 22.66 1.28
CA ILE A 91 -3.47 23.21 1.51
C ILE A 91 -3.50 24.74 1.49
N ALA A 92 -4.22 25.34 0.53
CA ALA A 92 -4.35 26.80 0.45
C ALA A 92 -5.25 27.39 1.54
N ASP A 93 -6.39 26.75 1.84
CA ASP A 93 -7.37 27.22 2.83
C ASP A 93 -6.78 27.28 4.25
N TYR A 94 -5.85 26.37 4.56
CA TYR A 94 -5.14 26.32 5.84
C TYR A 94 -3.77 27.02 5.81
N ASP A 95 -3.41 27.71 4.71
CA ASP A 95 -2.13 28.41 4.52
C ASP A 95 -0.90 27.50 4.80
N LEU A 96 -0.96 26.27 4.31
CA LEU A 96 0.06 25.25 4.50
C LEU A 96 1.12 25.30 3.38
N GLU A 97 2.33 24.84 3.70
CA GLU A 97 3.40 24.69 2.71
C GLU A 97 3.02 23.71 1.59
N ASN A 98 3.52 23.94 0.38
CA ASN A 98 3.23 23.08 -0.75
C ASN A 98 3.94 21.71 -0.58
N PRO A 99 3.20 20.57 -0.55
CA PRO A 99 3.83 19.27 -0.38
C PRO A 99 4.83 18.88 -1.48
N TYR A 100 4.65 19.36 -2.72
CA TYR A 100 5.64 19.11 -3.78
C TYR A 100 6.96 19.81 -3.49
N ASP A 101 6.94 21.06 -3.02
CA ASP A 101 8.16 21.80 -2.69
C ASP A 101 8.92 21.12 -1.55
N LEU A 102 8.21 20.65 -0.51
CA LEU A 102 8.79 19.88 0.59
C LEU A 102 9.43 18.57 0.10
N VAL A 103 8.81 17.90 -0.88
CA VAL A 103 9.40 16.69 -1.49
C VAL A 103 10.67 17.04 -2.27
N PHE A 104 10.63 18.08 -3.09
CA PHE A 104 11.78 18.48 -3.92
C PHE A 104 12.94 19.05 -3.10
N SER A 105 12.67 19.68 -1.95
CA SER A 105 13.71 20.16 -1.02
C SER A 105 14.24 19.06 -0.10
N GLY A 106 13.58 17.90 -0.04
CA GLY A 106 13.96 16.78 0.83
C GLY A 106 13.48 16.92 2.27
N GLU A 107 12.52 17.81 2.54
CA GLU A 107 11.93 18.08 3.85
C GLU A 107 10.65 17.27 4.12
N TRP A 108 10.13 16.59 3.09
CA TRP A 108 8.98 15.69 3.24
C TRP A 108 9.33 14.48 4.11
N THR A 109 8.81 14.48 5.33
CA THR A 109 8.97 13.40 6.32
C THR A 109 7.62 13.05 6.92
N ILE A 110 7.52 11.89 7.57
CA ILE A 110 6.33 11.51 8.35
C ILE A 110 6.01 12.57 9.42
N ASP A 111 7.05 13.16 10.03
CA ASP A 111 6.86 14.17 11.07
C ASP A 111 6.32 15.48 10.47
N LYS A 112 6.82 15.90 9.29
CA LYS A 112 6.30 17.06 8.56
C LYS A 112 4.88 16.84 8.04
N TRP A 113 4.59 15.65 7.52
CA TRP A 113 3.23 15.27 7.12
C TRP A 113 2.26 15.34 8.31
N ASN A 114 2.64 14.78 9.46
CA ASN A 114 1.81 14.84 10.66
C ASN A 114 1.64 16.29 11.15
N GLU A 115 2.68 17.12 11.13
CA GLU A 115 2.59 18.54 11.46
C GLU A 115 1.54 19.26 10.62
N MET A 116 1.56 19.05 9.30
CA MET A 116 0.60 19.66 8.36
C MET A 116 -0.82 19.14 8.54
N ALA A 117 -0.99 17.85 8.82
CA ALA A 117 -2.30 17.25 9.05
C ALA A 117 -2.88 17.59 10.43
N SER A 118 -2.01 17.75 11.43
CA SER A 118 -2.41 18.03 12.80
C SER A 118 -3.13 19.37 12.92
N GLY A 119 -4.27 19.39 13.59
CA GLY A 119 -5.08 20.60 13.75
C GLY A 119 -6.02 20.91 12.58
N VAL A 120 -5.98 20.12 11.51
CA VAL A 120 -7.00 20.17 10.46
C VAL A 120 -8.16 19.28 10.87
N TYR A 121 -9.19 19.92 11.41
CA TYR A 121 -10.48 19.32 11.69
C TYR A 121 -11.56 20.39 11.62
N THR A 122 -12.68 20.11 10.99
CA THR A 122 -13.86 20.96 11.00
C THR A 122 -15.10 20.10 10.98
N ASP A 123 -15.87 20.16 12.07
CA ASP A 123 -17.22 19.60 12.19
C ASP A 123 -18.12 20.27 11.14
N THR A 124 -18.19 19.65 9.98
CA THR A 124 -18.78 20.27 8.77
C THR A 124 -20.28 20.05 8.75
N ASN A 125 -20.76 18.95 9.36
CA ASN A 125 -22.19 18.66 9.49
C ASN A 125 -22.82 19.26 10.77
N GLY A 126 -22.01 19.75 11.70
CA GLY A 126 -22.43 20.44 12.92
C GLY A 126 -23.02 19.54 14.00
N ASN A 127 -22.70 18.24 13.98
CA ASN A 127 -23.29 17.26 14.89
C ASN A 127 -22.47 17.03 16.18
N GLY A 128 -21.26 17.60 16.27
CA GLY A 128 -20.35 17.46 17.41
C GLY A 128 -19.70 16.08 17.55
N ILE A 129 -19.73 15.26 16.51
CA ILE A 129 -19.20 13.90 16.44
C ILE A 129 -18.24 13.83 15.26
N GLU A 130 -16.98 13.44 15.50
CA GLU A 130 -16.02 13.22 14.43
C GLU A 130 -16.47 12.05 13.54
N ASP A 131 -16.86 12.35 12.30
CA ASP A 131 -17.33 11.37 11.33
C ASP A 131 -16.89 11.70 9.89
N ASN A 132 -17.36 10.91 8.93
CA ASN A 132 -16.93 11.04 7.53
C ASN A 132 -17.62 12.20 6.78
N ASP A 133 -18.57 12.90 7.39
CA ASP A 133 -19.13 14.13 6.83
C ASP A 133 -18.31 15.37 7.19
N ASP A 134 -17.28 15.21 8.04
CA ASP A 134 -16.37 16.28 8.47
C ASP A 134 -15.19 16.50 7.53
N THR A 135 -14.57 17.67 7.68
CA THR A 135 -13.27 17.95 7.07
C THR A 135 -12.17 17.52 8.04
N VAL A 136 -11.27 16.66 7.58
CA VAL A 136 -10.24 15.99 8.38
C VAL A 136 -8.85 16.16 7.79
N GLY A 137 -7.84 16.22 8.66
CA GLY A 137 -6.44 16.35 8.28
C GLY A 137 -5.89 15.10 7.60
N PHE A 138 -6.37 13.93 8.01
CA PHE A 138 -5.94 12.66 7.44
C PHE A 138 -7.03 11.59 7.42
N PHE A 139 -7.10 10.90 6.28
CA PHE A 139 -8.01 9.78 6.05
C PHE A 139 -7.27 8.53 5.56
N ILE A 140 -7.44 7.41 6.27
CA ILE A 140 -6.96 6.10 5.79
C ILE A 140 -8.07 5.44 4.99
N GLN A 141 -7.88 5.21 3.68
CA GLN A 141 -8.89 4.54 2.85
C GLN A 141 -9.23 3.13 3.38
N ASN A 142 -8.21 2.34 3.70
CA ASN A 142 -8.36 0.97 4.17
C ASN A 142 -7.33 0.71 5.28
N GLU A 143 -7.76 0.16 6.41
CA GLU A 143 -6.89 -0.11 7.56
C GLU A 143 -5.74 -1.08 7.23
N ASN A 144 -5.90 -1.92 6.20
CA ASN A 144 -4.82 -2.76 5.67
C ASN A 144 -3.64 -1.95 5.08
N GLN A 145 -3.79 -0.63 4.94
CA GLN A 145 -2.75 0.28 4.49
C GLN A 145 -1.89 0.81 5.64
N ALA A 146 -2.31 0.65 6.90
CA ALA A 146 -1.52 1.08 8.06
C ALA A 146 -0.12 0.42 8.14
N PRO A 147 0.07 -0.87 7.78
CA PRO A 147 1.40 -1.47 7.67
C PRO A 147 2.36 -0.78 6.70
N ASN A 148 1.87 -0.01 5.74
CA ASN A 148 2.71 0.67 4.76
C ASN A 148 3.58 1.77 5.41
N PHE A 149 3.17 2.33 6.55
CA PHE A 149 3.96 3.35 7.23
C PHE A 149 5.32 2.82 7.71
N PHE A 150 5.37 1.65 8.36
CA PHE A 150 6.64 1.09 8.79
C PHE A 150 7.47 0.61 7.60
N SER A 151 6.82 0.16 6.53
CA SER A 151 7.49 -0.25 5.29
C SER A 151 8.14 0.96 4.60
N ALA A 152 7.42 2.09 4.52
CA ALA A 152 7.94 3.37 4.01
C ALA A 152 9.08 3.94 4.87
N ALA A 153 9.07 3.66 6.18
CA ALA A 153 10.17 4.00 7.08
C ALA A 153 11.38 3.06 6.97
N GLY A 154 11.38 2.11 6.03
CA GLY A 154 12.46 1.14 5.82
C GLY A 154 12.62 0.16 6.98
N ILE A 155 11.53 -0.17 7.67
CA ILE A 155 11.52 -1.17 8.74
C ILE A 155 11.07 -2.50 8.16
N LEU A 156 11.98 -3.47 8.13
CA LEU A 156 11.70 -4.84 7.73
C LEU A 156 11.29 -5.66 8.95
N LEU A 157 10.20 -6.42 8.82
CA LEU A 157 9.71 -7.30 9.90
C LEU A 157 10.34 -8.70 9.85
N ALA A 158 11.06 -9.02 8.77
CA ALA A 158 11.81 -10.25 8.64
C ALA A 158 13.12 -9.99 7.89
N GLU A 159 14.15 -10.77 8.21
CA GLU A 159 15.46 -10.76 7.57
C GLU A 159 15.88 -12.18 7.20
N ARG A 160 16.91 -12.33 6.37
CA ARG A 160 17.49 -13.64 6.06
C ARG A 160 18.57 -13.98 7.06
N ASN A 161 18.50 -15.19 7.61
CA ASN A 161 19.61 -15.81 8.34
C ASN A 161 20.75 -16.18 7.39
N GLU A 162 21.90 -16.56 7.94
CA GLU A 162 23.07 -17.04 7.20
C GLU A 162 22.75 -18.23 6.26
N ASP A 163 21.76 -19.05 6.61
CA ASP A 163 21.31 -20.19 5.79
C ASP A 163 20.25 -19.82 4.73
N GLY A 164 19.92 -18.54 4.60
CA GLY A 164 18.90 -18.01 3.70
C GLY A 164 17.46 -18.21 4.14
N SER A 165 17.20 -18.73 5.35
CA SER A 165 15.85 -18.82 5.91
C SER A 165 15.36 -17.48 6.46
N PRO A 166 14.04 -17.18 6.40
CA PRO A 166 13.50 -15.96 6.99
C PRO A 166 13.46 -16.05 8.52
N GLU A 167 13.92 -15.01 9.20
CA GLU A 167 13.84 -14.78 10.64
C GLU A 167 12.97 -13.56 10.91
N LEU A 168 12.06 -13.65 11.88
CA LEU A 168 11.21 -12.53 12.26
C LEU A 168 11.97 -11.51 13.13
N LYS A 169 11.96 -10.24 12.73
CA LYS A 169 12.56 -9.09 13.45
C LYS A 169 11.50 -8.09 13.93
N CYS A 170 10.31 -8.56 14.28
CA CYS A 170 9.18 -7.68 14.63
C CYS A 170 9.21 -7.08 16.06
N LYS A 171 10.27 -7.29 16.84
CA LYS A 171 10.38 -6.81 18.24
C LYS A 171 11.60 -5.91 18.47
N THR A 172 12.09 -5.26 17.43
CA THR A 172 13.18 -4.28 17.57
C THR A 172 12.66 -3.02 18.24
N GLU A 173 13.50 -2.35 19.05
CA GLU A 173 13.16 -1.06 19.65
C GLU A 173 12.75 -0.03 18.58
N ARG A 174 13.43 -0.05 17.42
CA ARG A 174 13.09 0.80 16.28
C ARG A 174 11.64 0.59 15.82
N PHE A 175 11.20 -0.66 15.66
CA PHE A 175 9.82 -0.95 15.24
C PHE A 175 8.81 -0.55 16.32
N VAL A 176 9.07 -0.88 17.58
CA VAL A 176 8.18 -0.54 18.71
C VAL A 176 8.02 0.97 18.83
N ASN A 177 9.12 1.72 18.89
CA ASN A 177 9.10 3.18 18.99
C ASN A 177 8.40 3.84 17.78
N PHE A 178 8.63 3.31 16.57
CA PHE A 178 7.98 3.81 15.37
C PHE A 178 6.46 3.57 15.41
N MET A 179 6.03 2.37 15.79
CA MET A 179 4.61 2.04 15.91
C MET A 179 3.91 2.86 16.99
N GLU A 180 4.53 3.05 18.16
CA GLU A 180 3.99 3.92 19.21
C GLU A 180 3.78 5.35 18.69
N ARG A 181 4.74 5.87 17.92
CA ARG A 181 4.66 7.19 17.30
C ARG A 181 3.53 7.28 16.28
N ILE A 182 3.44 6.36 15.33
CA ILE A 182 2.35 6.34 14.33
C ILE A 182 0.99 6.20 15.00
N VAL A 183 0.85 5.30 15.98
CA VAL A 183 -0.40 5.15 16.73
C VAL A 183 -0.76 6.42 17.50
N SER A 184 0.22 7.16 18.02
CA SER A 184 -0.03 8.47 18.63
C SER A 184 -0.56 9.48 17.62
N TYR A 185 -0.10 9.42 16.37
CA TYR A 185 -0.58 10.27 15.29
C TYR A 185 -2.02 9.94 14.91
N MET A 186 -2.32 8.66 14.70
CA MET A 186 -3.67 8.19 14.34
C MET A 186 -4.73 8.40 15.43
N LYS A 187 -4.34 8.83 16.64
CA LYS A 187 -5.27 9.15 17.74
C LYS A 187 -5.57 10.64 17.85
N GLN A 188 -4.95 11.49 17.04
CA GLN A 188 -5.25 12.91 17.01
C GLN A 188 -6.64 13.14 16.37
N PRO A 189 -7.36 14.20 16.78
CA PRO A 189 -8.58 14.60 16.08
C PRO A 189 -8.29 14.92 14.61
N GLY A 190 -9.22 14.58 13.73
CA GLY A 190 -9.09 14.74 12.28
C GLY A 190 -8.25 13.64 11.63
N PHE A 191 -8.00 12.52 12.32
CA PHE A 191 -7.34 11.33 11.77
C PHE A 191 -8.33 10.16 11.83
N THR A 192 -8.93 9.84 10.68
CA THR A 192 -10.00 8.84 10.58
C THR A 192 -9.69 7.75 9.55
N SER A 193 -10.45 6.64 9.58
CA SER A 193 -10.33 5.52 8.65
C SER A 193 -11.66 5.17 8.01
N GLY A 194 -11.62 4.74 6.75
CA GLY A 194 -12.76 4.17 6.05
C GLY A 194 -13.03 2.75 6.51
N ARG A 195 -14.29 2.38 6.65
CA ARG A 195 -14.71 0.97 6.78
C ARG A 195 -14.84 0.37 5.39
N ASP A 196 -13.77 -0.24 4.87
CA ASP A 196 -13.76 -1.17 3.72
C ASP A 196 -14.85 -0.93 2.64
N ASP A 197 -14.96 0.31 2.14
CA ASP A 197 -15.91 0.66 1.08
C ASP A 197 -15.17 1.46 0.00
N GLU A 198 -15.22 0.94 -1.23
CA GLU A 198 -14.48 1.43 -2.40
C GLU A 198 -14.87 2.85 -2.81
N ASP A 199 -16.04 3.32 -2.36
CA ASP A 199 -16.55 4.66 -2.65
C ASP A 199 -16.06 5.71 -1.64
N VAL A 200 -15.60 5.29 -0.45
CA VAL A 200 -15.24 6.22 0.65
C VAL A 200 -14.00 7.06 0.31
N PHE A 201 -13.05 6.54 -0.47
CA PHE A 201 -11.95 7.37 -0.96
C PHE A 201 -12.46 8.52 -1.83
N SER A 202 -13.39 8.23 -2.75
CA SER A 202 -13.97 9.26 -3.60
C SER A 202 -14.80 10.25 -2.78
N ASP A 203 -15.53 9.74 -1.78
CA ASP A 203 -16.34 10.55 -0.90
C ASP A 203 -15.47 11.52 -0.09
N MET A 204 -14.48 11.02 0.65
CA MET A 204 -13.64 11.85 1.51
C MET A 204 -12.69 12.76 0.72
N PHE A 205 -11.95 12.20 -0.24
CA PHE A 205 -10.87 12.93 -0.89
C PHE A 205 -11.36 13.76 -2.09
N ASN A 206 -12.20 13.20 -2.97
CA ASN A 206 -12.62 13.93 -4.19
C ASN A 206 -13.63 15.04 -3.89
N THR A 207 -14.35 15.00 -2.76
CA THR A 207 -15.24 16.09 -2.33
C THR A 207 -14.54 17.15 -1.47
N GLY A 208 -13.23 17.00 -1.23
CA GLY A 208 -12.45 17.97 -0.47
C GLY A 208 -12.65 17.94 1.03
N ARG A 209 -13.03 16.78 1.59
CA ARG A 209 -13.15 16.56 3.03
C ARG A 209 -11.88 16.04 3.70
N ALA A 210 -10.91 15.52 2.94
CA ALA A 210 -9.63 15.08 3.51
C ALA A 210 -8.46 15.89 2.96
N LEU A 211 -7.66 16.50 3.84
CA LEU A 211 -6.43 17.18 3.45
C LEU A 211 -5.43 16.17 2.89
N PHE A 212 -5.15 15.10 3.63
CA PHE A 212 -4.36 13.96 3.17
C PHE A 212 -5.20 12.68 3.18
N ALA A 213 -4.99 11.81 2.20
CA ALA A 213 -5.62 10.49 2.18
C ALA A 213 -4.65 9.41 1.69
N THR A 214 -4.68 8.22 2.31
CA THR A 214 -4.04 7.06 1.68
C THR A 214 -4.90 6.54 0.54
N GLY A 215 -4.26 5.97 -0.48
CA GLY A 215 -4.96 5.20 -1.49
C GLY A 215 -4.04 4.48 -2.43
N GLU A 216 -4.60 3.60 -3.24
CA GLU A 216 -3.88 2.98 -4.34
C GLU A 216 -3.66 4.00 -5.46
N PHE A 217 -2.52 3.95 -6.14
CA PHE A 217 -2.21 4.81 -7.28
C PHE A 217 -3.29 4.73 -8.37
N GLY A 218 -3.91 3.55 -8.54
CA GLY A 218 -5.05 3.34 -9.44
C GLY A 218 -6.27 4.22 -9.12
N ASN A 219 -6.41 4.71 -7.88
CA ASN A 219 -7.51 5.62 -7.51
C ASN A 219 -7.44 6.95 -8.26
N LEU A 220 -6.30 7.33 -8.86
CA LEU A 220 -6.20 8.51 -9.73
C LEU A 220 -7.20 8.46 -10.90
N GLU A 221 -7.56 7.27 -11.39
CA GLU A 221 -8.59 7.10 -12.42
C GLU A 221 -9.97 7.57 -11.95
N LYS A 222 -10.22 7.56 -10.63
CA LYS A 222 -11.44 8.06 -10.00
C LYS A 222 -11.38 9.58 -9.77
N CYS A 223 -10.21 10.12 -9.41
CA CYS A 223 -10.02 11.57 -9.19
C CYS A 223 -10.13 12.40 -10.49
N GLY A 224 -9.69 11.86 -11.63
CA GLY A 224 -9.64 12.61 -12.90
C GLY A 224 -10.98 12.79 -13.62
N ARG A 225 -12.04 12.07 -13.23
CA ARG A 225 -13.34 12.09 -13.92
C ARG A 225 -14.30 13.18 -13.43
N SER A 226 -14.10 13.75 -12.24
CA SER A 226 -14.97 14.79 -11.68
C SER A 226 -14.81 16.16 -12.36
N ASN A 227 -13.69 16.41 -13.05
CA ASN A 227 -13.41 17.70 -13.70
C ASN A 227 -13.65 17.73 -15.22
N LEU A 228 -14.12 16.63 -15.83
CA LEU A 228 -14.37 16.55 -17.28
C LEU A 228 -15.85 16.68 -17.66
N SER A 229 -16.77 16.80 -16.70
CA SER A 229 -18.20 17.01 -16.97
C SER A 229 -18.64 18.48 -16.96
N SER A 230 -17.71 19.41 -16.77
CA SER A 230 -17.98 20.85 -16.61
C SER A 230 -17.25 21.74 -17.64
N ALA A 231 -16.83 21.19 -18.79
CA ALA A 231 -16.31 21.94 -19.93
C ALA A 231 -17.19 21.78 -21.17
#